data_AF-A0A967TJN6-F1
#
_entry.id   AF-A0A967TJN6-F1
#
_cell.length_a   1.000
_cell.length_b   1.000
_cell.length_c   1.000
_cell.angle_alpha   90.00
_cell.angle_beta   90.00
_cell.angle_gamma   90.00
#
_symmetry.space_group_name_H-M   'P 1'
#
loop_
_entity.id
_entity.type
_entity.pdbx_description
1 polymer ?
#
loop_
_entity_poly.entity_id
_entity_poly.type
_entity_poly.pdbx_seq_one_letter_code
_entity_poly.pdbx_strand_id
1 'polypeptide(L)'
;LFLGEIQGYYVRYAWWDKVLHTSSGFLLGVLGFLLVYVLNQDERIDLSMKPGFVALFAFAFSVAVGALWEIFEFAMDSFFGMNMQKSGLVDTMWDLIVDSVGALAVALLGYAWMTRDTDSFLEDWIESFIEANPRLFESE
;
A
#
# COMPACT_ATOMS: atom_id res chain seq x y z
N LEU A 1 16.71 0.40 -7.71
CA LEU A 1 17.01 1.41 -8.75
C LEU A 1 18.53 1.60 -8.89
N PHE A 2 19.21 2.42 -8.09
CA PHE A 2 20.66 2.71 -8.24
C PHE A 2 21.60 1.47 -8.15
N LEU A 3 21.22 0.44 -7.37
CA LEU A 3 22.06 -0.75 -7.17
C LEU A 3 21.94 -1.83 -8.26
N GLY A 4 20.89 -1.81 -9.09
CA GLY A 4 20.69 -2.83 -10.13
C GLY A 4 21.56 -2.60 -11.37
N GLU A 5 21.85 -1.33 -11.67
CA GLU A 5 22.61 -0.89 -12.85
C GLU A 5 24.13 -1.03 -12.64
N ILE A 6 24.62 -0.75 -11.43
CA ILE A 6 26.07 -0.78 -11.09
C ILE A 6 26.65 -2.21 -11.10
N GLN A 7 25.82 -3.25 -10.97
CA GLN A 7 26.26 -4.65 -10.87
C GLN A 7 25.70 -5.56 -11.98
N GLY A 8 24.98 -5.00 -12.97
CA GLY A 8 24.46 -5.75 -14.11
C GLY A 8 23.35 -6.78 -13.77
N TYR A 9 22.67 -6.62 -12.63
CA TYR A 9 21.62 -7.56 -12.19
C TYR A 9 20.43 -7.60 -13.17
N TYR A 10 20.08 -6.46 -13.79
CA TYR A 10 19.06 -6.38 -14.85
C TYR A 10 19.38 -7.22 -16.08
N VAL A 11 20.66 -7.46 -16.38
CA VAL A 11 21.11 -8.29 -17.52
C VAL A 11 21.24 -9.76 -17.11
N ARG A 12 21.54 -10.03 -15.83
CA ARG A 12 21.84 -11.38 -15.33
C ARG A 12 20.59 -12.17 -14.90
N TYR A 13 19.54 -11.49 -14.46
CA TYR A 13 18.31 -12.13 -13.98
C TYR A 13 17.08 -11.37 -14.49
N ALA A 14 16.44 -11.88 -15.55
CA ALA A 14 15.25 -11.29 -16.17
C ALA A 14 14.01 -11.16 -15.25
N TRP A 15 14.07 -11.73 -14.03
CA TRP A 15 13.03 -11.61 -13.00
C TRP A 15 13.30 -10.52 -11.97
N TRP A 16 14.52 -9.95 -11.95
CA TRP A 16 14.94 -8.95 -10.96
C TRP A 16 14.10 -7.68 -11.04
N ASP A 17 13.74 -7.29 -12.26
CA ASP A 17 12.89 -6.12 -12.54
C ASP A 17 11.50 -6.28 -11.93
N LYS A 18 10.88 -7.43 -12.18
CA LYS A 18 9.56 -7.78 -11.62
C LYS A 18 9.57 -7.82 -10.10
N VAL A 19 10.65 -8.29 -9.49
CA VAL A 19 10.80 -8.27 -8.02
C VAL A 19 10.92 -6.85 -7.51
N LEU A 20 11.69 -5.99 -8.19
CA LEU A 20 11.78 -4.58 -7.86
C LEU A 20 10.41 -3.91 -7.95
N HIS A 21 9.68 -4.05 -9.05
CA HIS A 21 8.32 -3.51 -9.23
C HIS A 21 7.35 -4.02 -8.17
N THR A 22 7.29 -5.35 -7.98
CA THR A 22 6.44 -5.94 -6.91
C THR A 22 6.77 -5.34 -5.54
N SER A 23 8.05 -5.18 -5.22
CA SER A 23 8.49 -4.65 -3.93
C SER A 23 8.24 -3.14 -3.79
N SER A 24 8.41 -2.34 -4.85
CA SER A 24 8.10 -0.92 -4.82
C SER A 24 6.61 -0.65 -4.77
N GLY A 25 5.78 -1.39 -5.53
CA GLY A 25 4.33 -1.31 -5.46
C GLY A 25 3.81 -1.66 -4.05
N PHE A 26 4.36 -2.70 -3.43
CA PHE A 26 4.05 -3.04 -2.04
C PHE A 26 4.42 -1.90 -1.06
N LEU A 27 5.66 -1.41 -1.13
CA LEU A 27 6.16 -0.36 -0.23
C LEU A 27 5.42 0.98 -0.41
N LEU A 28 5.09 1.36 -1.64
CA LEU A 28 4.31 2.56 -1.94
C LEU A 28 2.86 2.42 -1.46
N GLY A 29 2.27 1.24 -1.58
CA GLY A 29 0.96 0.94 -0.99
C GLY A 29 0.96 1.10 0.53
N VAL A 30 1.99 0.57 1.22
CA VAL A 30 2.18 0.76 2.67
C VAL A 30 2.37 2.24 3.02
N LEU A 31 3.15 2.97 2.23
CA LEU A 31 3.41 4.40 2.46
C LEU A 31 2.16 5.26 2.25
N GLY A 32 1.36 4.96 1.21
CA GLY A 32 0.06 5.59 0.99
C GLY A 32 -0.92 5.32 2.12
N PHE A 33 -0.97 4.08 2.62
CA PHE A 33 -1.76 3.72 3.80
C PHE A 33 -1.31 4.50 5.04
N LEU A 34 0.00 4.54 5.33
CA LEU A 34 0.54 5.26 6.48
C LEU A 34 0.31 6.77 6.39
N LEU A 35 0.43 7.37 5.19
CA LEU A 35 0.13 8.78 4.98
C LEU A 35 -1.32 9.09 5.37
N VAL A 36 -2.27 8.29 4.88
CA VAL A 36 -3.69 8.49 5.21
C VAL A 36 -3.96 8.21 6.69
N TYR A 37 -3.36 7.16 7.27
CA TYR A 37 -3.50 6.85 8.69
C TYR A 37 -3.00 7.99 9.58
N VAL A 38 -1.84 8.57 9.28
CA VAL A 38 -1.29 9.72 10.03
C VAL A 38 -2.15 10.96 9.85
N LEU A 39 -2.62 11.24 8.64
CA LEU A 39 -3.54 12.37 8.39
C LEU A 39 -4.90 12.19 9.09
N ASN A 40 -5.31 10.94 9.33
CA ASN A 40 -6.56 10.59 10.03
C ASN A 40 -6.41 10.58 11.56
N GLN A 41 -5.19 10.63 12.10
CA GLN A 41 -4.89 10.69 13.55
C GLN A 41 -4.78 12.14 14.08
N ASP A 42 -4.79 13.15 13.20
CA ASP A 42 -4.79 14.55 13.62
C ASP A 42 -6.21 15.00 13.94
N GLU A 43 -6.54 15.22 15.22
CA GLU A 43 -7.86 15.69 15.68
C GLU A 43 -8.29 17.06 15.09
N ARG A 44 -7.38 17.81 14.43
CA ARG A 44 -7.69 19.06 13.73
C ARG A 44 -8.08 18.84 12.27
N ILE A 45 -7.81 17.66 11.74
CA ILE A 45 -8.21 17.21 10.40
C ILE A 45 -9.33 16.21 10.61
N ASP A 46 -10.57 16.71 10.67
CA ASP A 46 -11.80 15.93 10.84
C ASP A 46 -12.15 15.16 9.55
N LEU A 47 -11.19 14.41 9.03
CA LEU A 47 -11.36 13.49 7.93
C LEU A 47 -11.87 12.18 8.53
N SER A 48 -13.17 12.10 8.84
CA SER A 48 -13.89 10.85 9.10
C SER A 48 -13.94 9.95 7.84
N MET A 49 -12.79 9.66 7.25
CA MET A 49 -12.66 8.91 6.02
C MET A 49 -12.96 7.44 6.32
N LYS A 50 -14.10 7.00 5.81
CA LYS A 50 -14.51 5.59 5.84
C LYS A 50 -13.34 4.71 5.42
N PRO A 51 -13.09 3.56 6.07
CA PRO A 51 -12.00 2.64 5.72
C PRO A 51 -11.88 2.34 4.22
N GLY A 52 -13.02 2.29 3.51
CA GLY A 52 -13.04 2.10 2.06
C GLY A 52 -12.41 3.24 1.26
N PHE A 53 -12.55 4.50 1.70
CA PHE A 53 -11.90 5.64 1.05
C PHE A 53 -10.39 5.57 1.22
N VAL A 54 -9.92 5.25 2.44
CA VAL A 54 -8.49 5.10 2.74
C VAL A 54 -7.86 4.01 1.87
N ALA A 55 -8.52 2.85 1.76
CA ALA A 55 -8.06 1.74 0.93
C ALA A 55 -8.04 2.11 -0.57
N LEU A 56 -9.10 2.77 -1.07
CA LEU A 56 -9.17 3.22 -2.46
C LEU A 56 -8.08 4.25 -2.77
N PHE A 57 -7.86 5.21 -1.87
CA PHE A 57 -6.81 6.21 -2.02
C PHE A 57 -5.42 5.56 -2.05
N ALA A 58 -5.12 4.66 -1.12
CA ALA A 58 -3.83 3.97 -1.07
C ALA A 58 -3.56 3.17 -2.36
N PHE A 59 -4.60 2.47 -2.86
CA PHE A 59 -4.54 1.78 -4.15
C PHE A 59 -4.25 2.74 -5.31
N ALA A 60 -5.08 3.78 -5.47
CA ALA A 60 -4.96 4.73 -6.57
C ALA A 60 -3.63 5.48 -6.54
N PHE A 61 -3.17 5.87 -5.34
CA PHE A 61 -1.87 6.50 -5.13
C PHE A 61 -0.72 5.60 -5.59
N SER A 62 -0.73 4.32 -5.19
CA SER A 62 0.32 3.39 -5.58
C SER A 62 0.38 3.18 -7.09
N VAL A 63 -0.78 2.99 -7.75
CA VAL A 63 -0.86 2.84 -9.21
C VAL A 63 -0.41 4.12 -9.93
N ALA A 64 -0.78 5.30 -9.41
CA ALA A 64 -0.35 6.57 -9.99
C ALA A 64 1.18 6.75 -9.94
N VAL A 65 1.83 6.35 -8.84
CA VAL A 65 3.29 6.38 -8.76
C VAL A 65 3.93 5.38 -9.74
N GLY A 66 3.38 4.16 -9.87
CA GLY A 66 3.81 3.21 -10.89
C GLY A 66 3.71 3.79 -12.31
N ALA A 67 2.59 4.42 -12.65
CA ALA A 67 2.42 5.08 -13.95
C ALA A 67 3.40 6.24 -14.17
N LEU A 68 3.73 7.02 -13.14
CA LEU A 68 4.76 8.05 -13.24
C LEU A 68 6.15 7.47 -13.49
N TRP A 69 6.44 6.29 -12.93
CA TRP A 69 7.68 5.58 -13.21
C TRP A 69 7.76 5.15 -14.69
N GLU A 70 6.71 4.53 -15.23
CA GLU A 70 6.64 4.16 -16.65
C GLU A 70 6.82 5.36 -17.60
N ILE A 71 6.25 6.51 -17.24
CA ILE A 71 6.45 7.77 -18.00
C ILE A 71 7.92 8.20 -17.96
N PHE A 72 8.57 8.05 -16.81
CA PHE A 72 9.99 8.34 -16.67
C PHE A 72 10.84 7.39 -17.53
N GLU A 73 10.56 6.09 -17.51
CA GLU A 73 11.26 5.11 -18.36
C GLU A 73 11.13 5.45 -19.85
N PHE A 74 9.91 5.74 -20.30
CA PHE A 74 9.65 6.17 -21.68
C PHE A 74 10.45 7.43 -22.05
N ALA A 75 10.53 8.41 -21.14
CA ALA A 75 11.31 9.62 -21.36
C ALA A 75 12.81 9.32 -21.47
N MET A 76 13.34 8.44 -20.62
CA MET A 76 14.76 8.04 -20.67
C MET A 76 15.10 7.31 -21.96
N ASP A 77 14.24 6.41 -22.41
CA ASP A 77 14.43 5.69 -23.68
C ASP A 77 14.32 6.63 -24.88
N SER A 78 13.39 7.59 -24.84
CA SER A 78 13.15 8.55 -25.92
C SER A 78 14.23 9.63 -26.06
N PHE A 79 14.68 10.21 -24.95
CA PHE A 79 15.57 11.38 -24.98
C PHE A 79 17.04 11.04 -24.75
N PHE A 80 17.33 9.93 -24.06
CA PHE A 80 18.69 9.58 -23.66
C PHE A 80 19.18 8.26 -24.27
N GLY A 81 18.36 7.59 -25.10
CA GLY A 81 18.74 6.36 -25.80
C GLY A 81 19.00 5.19 -24.86
N MET A 82 18.34 5.18 -23.69
CA MET A 82 18.37 4.07 -22.75
C MET A 82 17.49 2.91 -23.24
N ASN A 83 17.42 1.85 -22.44
CA ASN A 83 16.54 0.70 -22.69
C ASN A 83 15.93 0.23 -21.36
N MET A 84 15.14 1.12 -20.76
CA MET A 84 14.44 0.93 -19.50
C MET A 84 13.20 0.05 -19.71
N GLN A 85 12.33 0.38 -20.69
CA GLN A 85 11.08 -0.35 -20.96
C GLN A 85 11.27 -1.73 -21.62
N LYS A 86 12.47 -2.31 -21.59
CA LYS A 86 12.92 -3.58 -22.19
C LYS A 86 12.16 -4.04 -23.45
N SER A 87 11.04 -4.74 -23.24
CA SER A 87 10.20 -5.35 -24.28
C SER A 87 9.14 -4.39 -24.87
N GLY A 88 9.27 -3.09 -24.57
CA GLY A 88 8.40 -2.01 -24.97
C GLY A 88 7.07 -2.03 -24.22
N LEU A 89 5.98 -1.84 -24.95
CA LEU A 89 4.62 -1.78 -24.40
C LEU A 89 4.28 -2.98 -23.50
N VAL A 90 4.76 -4.18 -23.83
CA VAL A 90 4.45 -5.39 -23.06
C VAL A 90 5.06 -5.34 -21.66
N ASP A 91 6.25 -4.75 -21.53
CA ASP A 91 6.96 -4.55 -20.26
C ASP A 91 6.14 -3.65 -19.35
N THR A 92 5.89 -2.42 -19.82
CA THR A 92 5.09 -1.40 -19.13
C THR A 92 3.74 -1.90 -18.70
N MET A 93 3.04 -2.64 -19.56
CA MET A 93 1.72 -3.19 -19.19
C MET A 93 1.84 -4.24 -18.08
N TRP A 94 2.87 -5.09 -18.10
CA TRP A 94 3.07 -6.07 -17.04
C TRP A 94 3.50 -5.43 -15.72
N ASP A 95 4.35 -4.41 -15.75
CA ASP A 95 4.78 -3.71 -14.54
C ASP A 95 3.61 -3.00 -13.87
N LEU A 96 2.77 -2.29 -14.64
CA LEU A 96 1.54 -1.69 -14.11
C LEU A 96 0.52 -2.71 -13.58
N ILE A 97 0.39 -3.87 -14.22
CA ILE A 97 -0.48 -4.95 -13.73
C ILE A 97 0.04 -5.48 -12.39
N VAL A 98 1.34 -5.75 -12.29
CA VAL A 98 1.97 -6.27 -11.07
C VAL A 98 1.86 -5.26 -9.92
N ASP A 99 2.16 -3.98 -10.20
CA ASP A 99 2.01 -2.89 -9.24
C ASP A 99 0.57 -2.77 -8.75
N SER A 100 -0.41 -2.86 -9.66
CA SER A 100 -1.84 -2.81 -9.32
C SER A 100 -2.26 -3.99 -8.44
N VAL A 101 -1.80 -5.21 -8.74
CA VAL A 101 -2.11 -6.40 -7.92
C VAL A 101 -1.53 -6.27 -6.52
N GLY A 102 -0.28 -5.82 -6.41
CA GLY A 102 0.37 -5.58 -5.12
C GLY A 102 -0.35 -4.50 -4.30
N ALA A 103 -0.66 -3.37 -4.94
CA ALA A 103 -1.39 -2.27 -4.33
C ALA A 103 -2.80 -2.71 -3.86
N LEU A 104 -3.51 -3.49 -4.67
CA LEU A 104 -4.84 -3.99 -4.32
C LEU A 104 -4.79 -4.93 -3.13
N ALA A 105 -3.81 -5.84 -3.08
CA ALA A 105 -3.63 -6.72 -1.93
C ALA A 105 -3.42 -5.93 -0.63
N VAL A 106 -2.55 -4.91 -0.65
CA VAL A 106 -2.31 -4.04 0.51
C VAL A 106 -3.57 -3.24 0.87
N ALA A 107 -4.27 -2.67 -0.11
CA ALA A 107 -5.50 -1.92 0.13
C ALA A 107 -6.60 -2.78 0.77
N LEU A 108 -6.78 -4.02 0.31
CA LEU A 108 -7.75 -4.96 0.89
C LEU A 108 -7.36 -5.41 2.29
N LEU A 109 -6.08 -5.70 2.54
CA LEU A 109 -5.59 -6.05 3.87
C LEU A 109 -5.74 -4.87 4.84
N GLY A 110 -5.38 -3.66 4.41
CA GLY A 110 -5.58 -2.44 5.18
C GLY A 110 -7.05 -2.18 5.49
N TYR A 111 -7.93 -2.33 4.50
CA TYR A 111 -9.39 -2.25 4.69
C TYR A 111 -9.90 -3.27 5.72
N ALA A 112 -9.51 -4.53 5.58
CA ALA A 112 -9.91 -5.60 6.49
C ALA A 112 -9.32 -5.46 7.90
N TRP A 113 -8.22 -4.74 8.06
CA TRP A 113 -7.67 -4.37 9.36
C TRP A 113 -8.46 -3.22 9.99
N MET A 114 -8.74 -2.16 9.23
CA MET A 114 -9.51 -1.00 9.71
C MET A 114 -10.99 -1.30 9.98
N THR A 115 -11.55 -2.33 9.36
CA THR A 115 -12.94 -2.77 9.59
C THR A 115 -13.06 -3.91 10.60
N ARG A 116 -11.93 -4.44 11.10
CA ARG A 116 -11.94 -5.38 12.23
C ARG A 116 -12.10 -4.59 13.52
N ASP A 117 -13.33 -4.63 14.00
CA ASP A 117 -13.79 -4.07 15.26
C ASP A 117 -13.10 -4.78 16.45
N THR A 118 -11.95 -4.25 16.90
CA THR A 118 -11.38 -4.67 18.20
C THR A 118 -12.11 -4.02 19.38
N ASP A 119 -12.93 -3.01 19.13
CA ASP A 119 -13.66 -2.29 20.17
C ASP A 119 -14.89 -3.09 20.60
N SER A 120 -15.71 -3.63 19.69
CA SER A 120 -16.88 -4.46 20.05
C SER A 120 -16.54 -5.69 20.89
N PHE A 121 -15.47 -6.44 20.59
CA PHE A 121 -15.15 -7.65 21.36
C PHE A 121 -14.64 -7.35 22.78
N LEU A 122 -13.81 -6.32 22.94
CA LEU A 122 -13.29 -5.95 24.26
C LEU A 122 -14.39 -5.31 25.11
N GLU A 123 -15.24 -4.49 24.50
CA GLU A 123 -16.38 -3.87 25.18
C GLU A 123 -17.41 -4.94 25.59
N ASP A 124 -17.78 -5.87 24.69
CA ASP A 124 -18.64 -7.01 25.01
C ASP A 124 -18.06 -7.89 26.12
N TRP A 125 -16.74 -8.11 26.11
CA TRP A 125 -16.05 -8.91 27.13
C TRP A 125 -15.97 -8.19 28.48
N ILE A 126 -15.67 -6.89 28.47
CA ILE A 126 -15.64 -6.05 29.67
C ILE A 126 -17.04 -5.96 30.28
N GLU A 127 -18.08 -5.72 29.47
CA GLU A 127 -19.48 -5.72 29.92
C GLU A 127 -19.87 -7.08 30.50
N SER A 128 -19.59 -8.18 29.77
CA SER A 128 -19.84 -9.54 30.27
C SER A 128 -19.08 -9.83 31.57
N PHE A 129 -17.86 -9.31 31.72
CA PHE A 129 -17.06 -9.46 32.93
C PHE A 129 -17.60 -8.64 34.11
N ILE A 130 -18.04 -7.41 33.86
CA ILE A 130 -18.66 -6.53 34.86
C ILE A 130 -19.99 -7.13 35.33
N GLU A 131 -20.84 -7.59 34.39
CA GLU A 131 -22.11 -8.27 34.70
C GLU A 131 -21.89 -9.56 35.50
N ALA A 132 -20.84 -10.32 35.20
CA ALA A 132 -20.50 -11.54 35.95
C ALA A 132 -19.91 -11.26 37.34
N ASN A 133 -19.37 -10.06 37.59
CA ASN A 133 -18.69 -9.70 38.84
C ASN A 133 -19.17 -8.37 39.44
N PRO A 134 -20.49 -8.20 39.70
CA PRO A 134 -21.06 -6.92 40.16
C PRO A 134 -20.46 -6.44 41.48
N ARG A 135 -20.08 -7.37 42.36
CA ARG A 135 -19.44 -7.09 43.67
C ARG A 135 -18.09 -6.37 43.58
N LEU A 136 -17.42 -6.38 42.42
CA LEU A 136 -16.16 -5.67 42.23
C LEU A 136 -16.34 -4.21 41.80
N PHE A 137 -17.57 -3.82 41.39
CA PHE A 137 -17.85 -2.56 40.71
C PHE A 137 -19.04 -1.78 41.29
N GLU A 138 -19.74 -2.32 42.28
CA GLU A 138 -20.66 -1.54 43.11
C GLU A 138 -19.86 -0.60 44.03
N SER A 139 -20.01 0.71 43.85
CA SER A 139 -19.54 1.70 44.81
C SER A 139 -20.52 1.77 45.98
N GLU A 140 -20.01 1.64 47.21
CA GLU A 140 -20.78 1.87 48.46
C GLU A 140 -21.52 3.22 48.49
#